data_AF-A0A972W8G2-F1
#
_entry.id   AF-A0A972W8G2-F1
#
_cell.length_a   1.000
_cell.length_b   1.000
_cell.length_c   1.000
_cell.angle_alpha   90.00
_cell.angle_beta   90.00
_cell.angle_gamma   90.00
#
_symmetry.space_group_name_H-M   'P 1'
#
loop_
_entity.id
_entity.type
_entity.pdbx_description
1 polymer ?
#
loop_
_entity_poly.entity_id
_entity_poly.type
_entity_poly.pdbx_seq_one_letter_code
_entity_poly.pdbx_strand_id
1 'polypeptide(L)'
;MALFTGNKALEALYAEVETPEAARSSYWEHEIQYVQMTADGQLQGKSVLGSVSTKMGMLNSAAHWVLQAPFRRMGRGLKDFPECQRLGRLVARRQGRQFTHDMVRQTLSLAVIRQHADITSEGPCNLIIGDGYGVMTSLALLSSPLRKAIAVNLTRSLLLDLTYISKAVPDAGFALVTSPEDLAQALERPDIRLIAVQADNAPMIENAPISLAINVHSMQEMDPPVIAGYFRILRANTADRTLFYCCNKRVKELVDGSKARFDDYPWHPDDQILVDEISAWSQMFYSKTPPFWHRRKGGDWATQHRLAYLHREKPFSFPLECKKSTHNDLIQ
;
A
#
# COMPACT_ATOMS: atom_id res chain seq x y z
N MET A 1 2.96 26.89 -2.11
CA MET A 1 2.00 26.74 -0.99
C MET A 1 2.72 26.14 0.20
N ALA A 2 2.18 26.24 1.41
CA ALA A 2 2.77 25.58 2.58
C ALA A 2 2.40 24.09 2.60
N LEU A 3 3.38 23.22 2.79
CA LEU A 3 3.20 21.77 2.93
C LEU A 3 2.19 21.46 4.05
N PHE A 4 1.16 20.67 3.74
CA PHE A 4 0.17 20.25 4.74
C PHE A 4 0.76 19.15 5.64
N THR A 5 0.79 19.37 6.95
CA THR A 5 1.34 18.42 7.93
C THR A 5 0.36 18.12 9.06
N GLY A 6 0.41 16.89 9.60
CA GLY A 6 -0.41 16.50 10.75
C GLY A 6 -1.91 16.70 10.50
N ASN A 7 -2.62 17.34 11.44
CA ASN A 7 -4.06 17.56 11.30
C ASN A 7 -4.45 18.35 10.03
N LYS A 8 -3.62 19.31 9.60
CA LYS A 8 -3.89 20.05 8.35
C LYS A 8 -3.88 19.15 7.11
N ALA A 9 -3.06 18.10 7.12
CA ALA A 9 -3.08 17.10 6.04
C ALA A 9 -4.35 16.24 6.07
N LEU A 10 -4.87 15.91 7.25
CA LEU A 10 -6.15 15.21 7.40
C LEU A 10 -7.32 16.08 6.94
N GLU A 11 -7.34 17.36 7.34
CA GLU A 11 -8.35 18.34 6.94
C GLU A 11 -8.35 18.55 5.43
N ALA A 12 -7.16 18.69 4.81
CA ALA A 12 -7.01 18.82 3.37
C ALA A 12 -7.53 17.58 2.62
N LEU A 13 -7.21 16.36 3.09
CA LEU A 13 -7.78 15.14 2.50
C LEU A 13 -9.29 15.05 2.70
N TYR A 14 -9.78 15.41 3.88
CA TYR A 14 -11.21 15.38 4.20
C TYR A 14 -12.02 16.31 3.28
N ALA A 15 -11.48 17.47 2.93
CA ALA A 15 -12.12 18.40 2.00
C ALA A 15 -12.30 17.82 0.59
N GLU A 16 -11.47 16.85 0.19
CA GLU A 16 -11.45 16.25 -1.15
C GLU A 16 -12.12 14.87 -1.23
N VAL A 17 -12.73 14.36 -0.15
CA VAL A 17 -13.24 12.96 -0.09
C VAL A 17 -14.40 12.67 -1.04
N GLU A 18 -15.10 13.71 -1.48
CA GLU A 18 -16.21 13.63 -2.44
C GLU A 18 -15.77 14.01 -3.86
N THR A 19 -14.53 14.46 -4.05
CA THR A 19 -13.99 14.78 -5.37
C THR A 19 -13.85 13.48 -6.19
N PRO A 20 -14.31 13.45 -7.44
CA PRO A 20 -14.04 12.33 -8.35
C PRO A 20 -12.55 12.16 -8.59
N GLU A 21 -12.07 10.92 -8.66
CA GLU A 21 -10.65 10.59 -8.84
C GLU A 21 -10.46 9.80 -10.12
N ALA A 22 -9.48 10.20 -10.94
CA ALA A 22 -9.20 9.55 -12.22
C ALA A 22 -8.62 8.13 -12.05
N ALA A 23 -7.92 7.87 -10.95
CA ALA A 23 -7.37 6.56 -10.61
C ALA A 23 -8.40 5.59 -10.00
N ARG A 24 -9.66 6.02 -9.82
CA ARG A 24 -10.73 5.20 -9.25
C ARG A 24 -11.26 4.24 -10.33
N SER A 25 -11.21 2.95 -10.03
CA SER A 25 -11.78 1.91 -10.89
C SER A 25 -13.28 1.74 -10.66
N SER A 26 -13.95 1.04 -11.57
CA SER A 26 -15.38 0.66 -11.44
C SER A 26 -15.67 -0.12 -10.16
N TYR A 27 -14.68 -0.86 -9.65
CA TYR A 27 -14.77 -1.52 -8.34
C TYR A 27 -14.97 -0.50 -7.22
N TRP A 28 -14.12 0.52 -7.14
CA TRP A 28 -14.18 1.53 -6.08
C TRP A 28 -15.37 2.48 -6.23
N GLU A 29 -15.81 2.75 -7.46
CA GLU A 29 -17.07 3.48 -7.71
C GLU A 29 -18.29 2.76 -7.10
N HIS A 30 -18.32 1.43 -7.16
CA HIS A 30 -19.36 0.64 -6.52
C HIS A 30 -19.19 0.61 -4.99
N GLU A 31 -17.98 0.39 -4.48
CA GLU A 31 -17.74 0.23 -3.04
C GLU A 31 -17.97 1.51 -2.22
N ILE A 32 -17.67 2.67 -2.79
CA ILE A 32 -17.78 3.96 -2.07
C ILE A 32 -19.23 4.29 -1.67
N GLN A 33 -20.22 3.69 -2.34
CA GLN A 33 -21.64 3.86 -2.05
C GLN A 33 -22.06 3.27 -0.69
N TYR A 34 -21.28 2.32 -0.15
CA TYR A 34 -21.62 1.59 1.08
C TYR A 34 -20.85 2.07 2.32
N VAL A 35 -20.00 3.06 2.14
CA VAL A 35 -19.05 3.54 3.14
C VAL A 35 -19.22 5.04 3.30
N GLN A 36 -19.29 5.50 4.53
CA GLN A 36 -19.22 6.91 4.89
C GLN A 36 -18.01 7.11 5.78
N MET A 37 -17.35 8.26 5.66
CA MET A 37 -16.20 8.61 6.49
C MET A 37 -16.52 9.87 7.28
N THR A 38 -16.24 9.82 8.58
CA THR A 38 -16.39 10.97 9.46
C THR A 38 -15.15 11.87 9.40
N ALA A 39 -15.27 13.10 9.89
CA ALA A 39 -14.16 14.06 9.93
C ALA A 39 -12.96 13.58 10.77
N ASP A 40 -13.18 12.68 11.74
CA ASP A 40 -12.13 12.01 12.53
C ASP A 40 -11.60 10.71 11.89
N GLY A 41 -11.88 10.51 10.59
CA GLY A 41 -11.37 9.39 9.80
C GLY A 41 -11.93 8.03 10.23
N GLN A 42 -13.08 7.97 10.89
CA GLN A 42 -13.77 6.72 11.20
C GLN A 42 -14.69 6.33 10.05
N LEU A 43 -14.75 5.03 9.76
CA LEU A 43 -15.67 4.49 8.77
C LEU A 43 -17.00 4.14 9.43
N GLN A 44 -18.09 4.58 8.79
CA GLN A 44 -19.45 4.14 9.07
C GLN A 44 -20.02 3.41 7.83
N GLY A 45 -20.84 2.38 8.06
CA GLY A 45 -21.42 1.57 6.97
C GLY A 45 -20.82 0.16 6.84
N LYS A 46 -21.18 -0.54 5.75
CA LYS A 46 -20.63 -1.87 5.43
C LYS A 46 -19.30 -1.66 4.73
N SER A 47 -18.24 -1.52 5.52
CA SER A 47 -16.88 -1.35 4.98
C SER A 47 -16.41 -2.59 4.23
N VAL A 48 -15.96 -2.39 3.00
CA VAL A 48 -15.26 -3.41 2.19
C VAL A 48 -13.74 -3.35 2.37
N LEU A 49 -13.26 -2.25 2.96
CA LEU A 49 -11.90 -2.15 3.48
C LEU A 49 -11.80 -3.09 4.69
N GLY A 50 -11.22 -4.27 4.50
CA GLY A 50 -10.73 -5.19 5.55
C GLY A 50 -11.70 -5.49 6.72
N SER A 51 -11.21 -6.19 7.75
CA SER A 51 -12.01 -6.40 8.97
C SER A 51 -11.60 -5.39 10.06
N VAL A 52 -12.50 -4.46 10.40
CA VAL A 52 -12.37 -3.65 11.62
C VAL A 52 -12.93 -4.47 12.77
N SER A 53 -12.07 -5.20 13.48
CA SER A 53 -12.49 -5.88 14.70
C SER A 53 -12.06 -5.06 15.91
N THR A 54 -13.01 -4.32 16.49
CA THR A 54 -12.84 -3.50 17.70
C THR A 54 -12.98 -4.30 19.01
N LYS A 55 -13.42 -5.57 18.95
CA LYS A 55 -13.70 -6.38 20.15
C LYS A 55 -12.42 -6.91 20.80
N MET A 56 -11.76 -6.10 21.63
CA MET A 56 -10.52 -6.44 22.35
C MET A 56 -10.70 -7.30 23.63
N GLY A 57 -11.67 -8.22 23.65
CA GLY A 57 -11.85 -9.13 24.79
C GLY A 57 -10.70 -10.16 24.91
N MET A 58 -10.30 -10.54 26.14
CA MET A 58 -9.27 -11.56 26.37
C MET A 58 -9.62 -12.90 25.71
N LEU A 59 -10.88 -13.35 25.84
CA LEU A 59 -11.36 -14.58 25.21
C LEU A 59 -11.29 -14.49 23.67
N ASN A 60 -11.68 -13.36 23.08
CA ASN A 60 -11.57 -13.15 21.64
C ASN A 60 -10.12 -13.17 21.17
N SER A 61 -9.21 -12.56 21.94
CA SER A 61 -7.78 -12.54 21.64
C SER A 61 -7.16 -13.93 21.71
N ALA A 62 -7.53 -14.72 22.73
CA ALA A 62 -7.13 -16.11 22.85
C ALA A 62 -7.67 -16.97 21.69
N ALA A 63 -8.94 -16.80 21.31
CA ALA A 63 -9.54 -17.48 20.17
C ALA A 63 -8.79 -17.16 18.87
N HIS A 64 -8.51 -15.87 18.61
CA HIS A 64 -7.69 -15.47 17.45
C HIS A 64 -6.29 -16.07 17.50
N TRP A 65 -5.66 -16.09 18.67
CA TRP A 65 -4.35 -16.71 18.82
C TRP A 65 -4.40 -18.19 18.44
N VAL A 66 -5.39 -18.96 18.91
CA VAL A 66 -5.55 -20.37 18.52
C VAL A 66 -5.80 -20.51 17.02
N LEU A 67 -6.75 -19.76 16.47
CA LEU A 67 -7.11 -19.81 15.05
C LEU A 67 -5.97 -19.40 14.11
N GLN A 68 -5.02 -18.59 14.61
CA GLN A 68 -3.83 -18.17 13.86
C GLN A 68 -2.68 -19.19 13.91
N ALA A 69 -2.82 -20.33 14.62
CA ALA A 69 -1.75 -21.32 14.75
C ALA A 69 -1.22 -21.83 13.39
N PRO A 70 -2.06 -22.11 12.37
CA PRO A 70 -1.55 -22.50 11.06
C PRO A 70 -0.66 -21.45 10.38
N PHE A 71 -0.99 -20.16 10.53
CA PHE A 71 -0.17 -19.08 9.99
C PHE A 71 1.16 -18.93 10.72
N ARG A 72 1.17 -19.15 12.04
CA ARG A 72 2.43 -19.23 12.80
C ARG A 72 3.31 -20.37 12.34
N ARG A 73 2.71 -21.51 11.96
CA ARG A 73 3.44 -22.63 11.37
C ARG A 73 4.04 -22.26 10.00
N MET A 74 3.30 -21.54 9.16
CA MET A 74 3.81 -21.04 7.86
C MET A 74 5.03 -20.13 8.05
N GLY A 75 5.02 -19.27 9.08
CA GLY A 75 6.14 -18.37 9.36
C GLY A 75 7.38 -19.02 9.98
N ARG A 76 7.38 -20.32 10.34
CA ARG A 76 8.54 -20.98 10.99
C ARG A 76 9.80 -21.01 10.13
N GLY A 77 9.66 -20.99 8.81
CA GLY A 77 10.79 -20.94 7.87
C GLY A 77 11.34 -19.54 7.63
N LEU A 78 10.66 -18.49 8.11
CA LEU A 78 11.02 -17.10 7.88
C LEU A 78 11.74 -16.55 9.12
N LYS A 79 13.06 -16.32 9.01
CA LYS A 79 13.93 -15.90 10.12
C LYS A 79 13.36 -14.73 10.94
N ASP A 80 12.83 -13.72 10.24
CA ASP A 80 12.38 -12.46 10.84
C ASP A 80 10.88 -12.46 11.20
N PHE A 81 10.16 -13.56 10.98
CA PHE A 81 8.73 -13.62 11.28
C PHE A 81 8.36 -13.37 12.75
N PRO A 82 9.10 -13.87 13.77
CA PRO A 82 8.79 -13.54 15.16
C PRO A 82 8.77 -12.03 15.43
N GLU A 83 9.71 -11.30 14.85
CA GLU A 83 9.81 -9.85 14.99
C GLU A 83 8.71 -9.13 14.20
N CYS A 84 8.49 -9.50 12.94
CA CYS A 84 7.37 -8.97 12.15
C CYS A 84 6.03 -9.18 12.85
N GLN A 85 5.81 -10.35 13.45
CA GLN A 85 4.60 -10.63 14.20
C GLN A 85 4.49 -9.79 15.48
N ARG A 86 5.60 -9.55 16.20
CA ARG A 86 5.64 -8.66 17.35
C ARG A 86 5.23 -7.24 16.95
N LEU A 87 5.78 -6.72 15.85
CA LEU A 87 5.41 -5.42 15.30
C LEU A 87 3.94 -5.38 14.86
N GLY A 88 3.44 -6.41 14.19
CA GLY A 88 2.01 -6.47 13.80
C GLY A 88 1.06 -6.45 14.99
N ARG A 89 1.40 -7.13 16.10
CA ARG A 89 0.64 -7.05 17.35
C ARG A 89 0.73 -5.67 17.99
N LEU A 90 1.89 -5.01 17.91
CA LEU A 90 2.07 -3.63 18.36
C LEU A 90 1.17 -2.67 17.58
N VAL A 91 1.15 -2.78 16.25
CA VAL A 91 0.27 -2.02 15.35
C VAL A 91 -1.19 -2.24 15.73
N ALA A 92 -1.63 -3.49 15.82
CA ALA A 92 -3.00 -3.84 16.23
C ALA A 92 -3.41 -3.17 17.55
N ARG A 93 -2.57 -3.32 18.59
CA ARG A 93 -2.81 -2.74 19.91
C ARG A 93 -2.91 -1.22 19.86
N ARG A 94 -1.97 -0.55 19.18
CA ARG A 94 -1.94 0.92 19.07
C ARG A 94 -3.09 1.47 18.24
N GLN A 95 -3.55 0.72 17.23
CA GLN A 95 -4.75 1.05 16.47
C GLN A 95 -6.06 0.78 17.22
N GLY A 96 -6.02 0.21 18.44
CA GLY A 96 -7.22 -0.20 19.17
C GLY A 96 -7.99 -1.35 18.51
N ARG A 97 -7.27 -2.23 17.80
CA ARG A 97 -7.83 -3.31 16.99
C ARG A 97 -7.35 -4.68 17.46
N GLN A 98 -8.14 -5.70 17.15
CA GLN A 98 -7.68 -7.07 17.25
C GLN A 98 -6.63 -7.38 16.18
N PHE A 99 -5.60 -8.15 16.55
CA PHE A 99 -4.66 -8.70 15.57
C PHE A 99 -5.39 -9.75 14.72
N THR A 100 -5.83 -9.35 13.52
CA THR A 100 -6.69 -10.15 12.63
C THR A 100 -5.88 -11.04 11.69
N HIS A 101 -6.58 -11.90 10.95
CA HIS A 101 -6.01 -12.66 9.84
C HIS A 101 -5.26 -11.77 8.85
N ASP A 102 -5.84 -10.63 8.50
CA ASP A 102 -5.24 -9.71 7.53
C ASP A 102 -3.88 -9.18 8.02
N MET A 103 -3.82 -8.73 9.27
CA MET A 103 -2.55 -8.28 9.87
C MET A 103 -1.52 -9.41 9.92
N VAL A 104 -1.92 -10.66 10.21
CA VAL A 104 -1.01 -11.81 10.15
C VAL A 104 -0.46 -12.02 8.74
N ARG A 105 -1.29 -11.94 7.69
CA ARG A 105 -0.83 -12.03 6.30
C ARG A 105 0.20 -10.96 5.97
N GLN A 106 -0.03 -9.72 6.40
CA GLN A 106 0.92 -8.64 6.18
C GLN A 106 2.24 -8.86 6.94
N THR A 107 2.21 -9.40 8.17
CA THR A 107 3.45 -9.74 8.90
C THR A 107 4.24 -10.87 8.24
N LEU A 108 3.56 -11.84 7.60
CA LEU A 108 4.21 -12.89 6.81
C LEU A 108 4.82 -12.31 5.54
N SER A 109 4.09 -11.46 4.81
CA SER A 109 4.61 -10.74 3.65
C SER A 109 5.88 -9.94 3.99
N LEU A 110 5.88 -9.19 5.09
CA LEU A 110 7.07 -8.45 5.53
C LEU A 110 8.24 -9.38 5.88
N ALA A 111 7.97 -10.51 6.53
CA ALA A 111 9.00 -11.49 6.88
C ALA A 111 9.66 -12.11 5.64
N VAL A 112 8.90 -12.35 4.56
CA VAL A 112 9.46 -12.77 3.27
C VAL A 112 10.36 -11.68 2.69
N ILE A 113 9.91 -10.42 2.67
CA ILE A 113 10.73 -9.31 2.16
C ILE A 113 12.08 -9.25 2.91
N ARG A 114 12.04 -9.32 4.25
CA ARG A 114 13.22 -9.28 5.11
C ARG A 114 14.14 -10.50 4.99
N GLN A 115 13.63 -11.62 4.53
CA GLN A 115 14.46 -12.80 4.24
C GLN A 115 15.35 -12.58 3.01
N HIS A 116 14.94 -11.72 2.09
CA HIS A 116 15.61 -11.50 0.80
C HIS A 116 16.32 -10.15 0.69
N ALA A 117 16.02 -9.19 1.56
CA ALA A 117 16.65 -7.87 1.55
C ALA A 117 16.76 -7.26 2.95
N ASP A 118 17.87 -6.55 3.19
CA ASP A 118 17.99 -5.69 4.36
C ASP A 118 17.24 -4.39 4.14
N ILE A 119 16.09 -4.28 4.81
CA ILE A 119 15.27 -3.08 4.82
C ILE A 119 15.45 -2.27 6.12
N THR A 120 16.23 -2.77 7.08
CA THR A 120 16.37 -2.18 8.42
C THR A 120 17.43 -1.09 8.48
N SER A 121 18.45 -1.19 7.63
CA SER A 121 19.47 -0.15 7.46
C SER A 121 18.89 1.13 6.87
N GLU A 122 19.59 2.25 7.11
CA GLU A 122 19.33 3.51 6.43
C GLU A 122 19.27 3.30 4.91
N GLY A 123 18.40 4.04 4.25
CA GLY A 123 18.24 3.90 2.82
C GLY A 123 17.09 4.72 2.26
N PRO A 124 16.83 4.56 0.95
CA PRO A 124 15.76 5.26 0.26
C PRO A 124 14.37 4.92 0.82
N CYS A 125 13.34 5.61 0.34
CA CYS A 125 11.97 5.46 0.77
C CYS A 125 11.41 4.05 0.51
N ASN A 126 10.50 3.65 1.40
CA ASN A 126 9.59 2.52 1.20
C ASN A 126 8.26 3.06 0.64
N LEU A 127 7.78 2.55 -0.49
CA LEU A 127 6.46 2.87 -1.05
C LEU A 127 5.45 1.77 -0.69
N ILE A 128 4.28 2.16 -0.19
CA ILE A 128 3.15 1.26 0.06
C ILE A 128 1.98 1.74 -0.79
N ILE A 129 1.44 0.84 -1.63
CA ILE A 129 0.36 1.14 -2.57
C ILE A 129 -0.94 0.49 -2.08
N GLY A 130 -1.93 1.30 -1.73
CA GLY A 130 -3.28 0.86 -1.35
C GLY A 130 -3.34 0.03 -0.07
N ASP A 131 -2.86 0.57 1.06
CA ASP A 131 -2.78 -0.16 2.35
C ASP A 131 -4.14 -0.26 3.08
N GLY A 132 -5.01 0.73 2.89
CA GLY A 132 -6.36 0.79 3.46
C GLY A 132 -6.39 1.23 4.93
N TYR A 133 -5.93 0.38 5.86
CA TYR A 133 -5.82 0.75 7.31
C TYR A 133 -4.40 1.06 7.75
N GLY A 134 -3.50 1.32 6.81
CA GLY A 134 -2.14 1.69 7.12
C GLY A 134 -1.33 0.61 7.86
N VAL A 135 -1.69 -0.67 7.74
CA VAL A 135 -1.03 -1.75 8.51
C VAL A 135 0.37 -2.00 7.94
N MET A 136 0.52 -2.10 6.63
CA MET A 136 1.81 -2.38 5.99
C MET A 136 2.73 -1.17 6.12
N THR A 137 2.19 0.03 6.01
CA THR A 137 2.91 1.30 6.18
C THR A 137 3.39 1.44 7.62
N SER A 138 2.53 1.14 8.61
CA SER A 138 2.94 1.11 10.02
C SER A 138 4.03 0.07 10.29
N LEU A 139 3.91 -1.12 9.67
CA LEU A 139 4.92 -2.16 9.74
C LEU A 139 6.25 -1.71 9.11
N ALA A 140 6.23 -1.05 7.97
CA ALA A 140 7.41 -0.50 7.30
C ALA A 140 8.09 0.58 8.16
N LEU A 141 7.33 1.53 8.69
CA LEU A 141 7.84 2.59 9.58
C LEU A 141 8.46 2.06 10.87
N LEU A 142 7.90 0.98 11.44
CA LEU A 142 8.41 0.38 12.67
C LEU A 142 9.61 -0.56 12.42
N SER A 143 9.62 -1.26 11.30
CA SER A 143 10.69 -2.20 10.94
C SER A 143 11.92 -1.53 10.34
N SER A 144 11.74 -0.33 9.78
CA SER A 144 12.77 0.44 9.06
C SER A 144 12.76 1.89 9.56
N PRO A 145 13.11 2.15 10.83
CA PRO A 145 12.91 3.47 11.44
C PRO A 145 13.72 4.59 10.77
N LEU A 146 14.83 4.23 10.12
CA LEU A 146 15.74 5.11 9.40
C LEU A 146 15.30 5.43 7.96
N ARG A 147 14.18 4.85 7.50
CA ARG A 147 13.62 5.10 6.17
C ARG A 147 12.32 5.86 6.30
N LYS A 148 12.05 6.73 5.32
CA LYS A 148 10.72 7.32 5.12
C LYS A 148 9.80 6.33 4.43
N ALA A 149 8.51 6.43 4.70
CA ALA A 149 7.46 5.72 3.97
C ALA A 149 6.66 6.70 3.11
N ILE A 150 6.36 6.29 1.88
CA ILE A 150 5.39 6.94 1.01
C ILE A 150 4.16 6.04 1.00
N ALA A 151 3.00 6.56 1.37
CA ALA A 151 1.72 5.88 1.27
C ALA A 151 0.91 6.50 0.12
N VAL A 152 0.57 5.69 -0.88
CA VAL A 152 -0.27 6.10 -2.00
C VAL A 152 -1.60 5.38 -1.92
N ASN A 153 -2.71 6.12 -1.96
CA ASN A 153 -4.05 5.55 -1.97
C ASN A 153 -5.09 6.53 -2.54
N LEU A 154 -6.28 6.03 -2.85
CA LEU A 154 -7.45 6.90 -3.12
C LEU A 154 -7.73 7.76 -1.89
N THR A 155 -8.25 8.96 -2.09
CA THR A 155 -8.37 10.05 -1.10
C THR A 155 -9.06 9.57 0.19
N ARG A 156 -10.21 8.90 0.05
CA ARG A 156 -10.94 8.33 1.19
C ARG A 156 -10.14 7.27 1.95
N SER A 157 -9.50 6.37 1.21
CA SER A 157 -8.67 5.31 1.78
C SER A 157 -7.36 5.85 2.36
N LEU A 158 -6.80 6.93 1.81
CA LEU A 158 -5.60 7.59 2.29
C LEU A 158 -5.89 8.31 3.62
N LEU A 159 -7.04 8.97 3.75
CA LEU A 159 -7.44 9.57 5.03
C LEU A 159 -7.55 8.48 6.12
N LEU A 160 -8.09 7.32 5.77
CA LEU A 160 -8.14 6.17 6.66
C LEU A 160 -6.74 5.66 7.03
N ASP A 161 -5.86 5.52 6.04
CA ASP A 161 -4.45 5.15 6.25
C ASP A 161 -3.81 6.07 7.29
N LEU A 162 -3.85 7.39 7.08
CA LEU A 162 -3.21 8.36 7.98
C LEU A 162 -3.82 8.35 9.38
N THR A 163 -5.14 8.18 9.48
CA THR A 163 -5.84 8.08 10.77
C THR A 163 -5.37 6.87 11.57
N TYR A 164 -5.13 5.73 10.92
CA TYR A 164 -4.69 4.51 11.61
C TYR A 164 -3.17 4.42 11.78
N ILE A 165 -2.38 5.01 10.88
CA ILE A 165 -0.91 5.08 11.01
C ILE A 165 -0.53 6.02 12.14
N SER A 166 -1.17 7.19 12.25
CA SER A 166 -0.91 8.15 13.35
C SER A 166 -1.18 7.54 14.72
N LYS A 167 -2.16 6.64 14.86
CA LYS A 167 -2.37 5.85 16.07
C LYS A 167 -1.24 4.84 16.30
N ALA A 168 -0.80 4.13 15.24
CA ALA A 168 0.20 3.08 15.32
C ALA A 168 1.64 3.59 15.53
N VAL A 169 1.97 4.74 14.96
CA VAL A 169 3.31 5.34 14.94
C VAL A 169 3.17 6.87 15.11
N PRO A 170 2.76 7.34 16.30
CA PRO A 170 2.45 8.77 16.54
C PRO A 170 3.63 9.70 16.27
N ASP A 171 4.85 9.23 16.54
CA ASP A 171 6.08 10.01 16.37
C ASP A 171 6.63 9.97 14.93
N ALA A 172 5.88 9.39 13.96
CA ALA A 172 6.33 9.37 12.58
C ALA A 172 6.40 10.78 11.98
N GLY A 173 5.43 11.64 12.32
CA GLY A 173 5.18 12.87 11.58
C GLY A 173 4.78 12.58 10.12
N PHE A 174 3.79 13.29 9.62
CA PHE A 174 3.33 13.06 8.24
C PHE A 174 2.95 14.35 7.51
N ALA A 175 3.12 14.30 6.20
CA ALA A 175 2.73 15.36 5.29
C ALA A 175 1.92 14.82 4.12
N LEU A 176 0.89 15.57 3.73
CA LEU A 176 0.22 15.39 2.44
C LEU A 176 0.96 16.23 1.41
N VAL A 177 1.41 15.59 0.35
CA VAL A 177 2.09 16.25 -0.76
C VAL A 177 1.13 16.38 -1.95
N THR A 178 1.09 17.56 -2.54
CA THR A 178 0.18 17.88 -3.66
C THR A 178 0.93 18.37 -4.91
N SER A 179 2.25 18.48 -4.82
CA SER A 179 3.13 18.95 -5.90
C SER A 179 4.53 18.33 -5.76
N PRO A 180 5.34 18.32 -6.83
CA PRO A 180 6.74 17.93 -6.76
C PRO A 180 7.55 18.74 -5.74
N GLU A 181 7.23 20.02 -5.56
CA GLU A 181 7.88 20.90 -4.59
C GLU A 181 7.54 20.50 -3.15
N ASP A 182 6.29 20.10 -2.89
CA ASP A 182 5.89 19.55 -1.58
C ASP A 182 6.63 18.24 -1.28
N LEU A 183 6.74 17.37 -2.29
CA LEU A 183 7.47 16.10 -2.18
C LEU A 183 8.94 16.33 -1.83
N ALA A 184 9.62 17.24 -2.53
CA ALA A 184 11.00 17.59 -2.25
C ALA A 184 11.17 18.09 -0.80
N GLN A 185 10.32 19.03 -0.37
CA GLN A 185 10.33 19.53 1.00
C GLN A 185 10.08 18.43 2.04
N ALA A 186 9.12 17.54 1.79
CA ALA A 186 8.81 16.45 2.70
C ALA A 186 9.94 15.42 2.80
N LEU A 187 10.68 15.16 1.71
CA LEU A 187 11.85 14.28 1.70
C LEU A 187 13.00 14.84 2.53
N GLU A 188 13.23 16.15 2.52
CA GLU A 188 14.33 16.78 3.27
C GLU A 188 14.06 16.92 4.78
N ARG A 189 12.80 16.98 5.19
CA ARG A 189 12.41 17.25 6.58
C ARG A 189 12.58 16.03 7.50
N PRO A 190 13.47 16.04 8.52
CA PRO A 190 13.70 14.87 9.36
C PRO A 190 12.52 14.53 10.29
N ASP A 191 11.67 15.51 10.57
CA ASP A 191 10.47 15.34 11.41
C ASP A 191 9.28 14.73 10.65
N ILE A 192 9.39 14.51 9.34
CA ILE A 192 8.39 13.83 8.51
C ILE A 192 8.94 12.47 8.11
N ARG A 193 8.37 11.38 8.63
CA ARG A 193 8.72 10.01 8.23
C ARG A 193 7.68 9.36 7.33
N LEU A 194 6.47 9.93 7.25
CA LEU A 194 5.41 9.47 6.37
C LEU A 194 5.01 10.57 5.37
N ILE A 195 5.06 10.23 4.09
CA ILE A 195 4.63 11.08 2.99
C ILE A 195 3.35 10.48 2.40
N ALA A 196 2.27 11.23 2.42
CA ALA A 196 0.96 10.81 1.94
C ALA A 196 0.71 11.41 0.55
N VAL A 197 0.26 10.57 -0.38
CA VAL A 197 0.07 10.92 -1.78
C VAL A 197 -1.27 10.37 -2.26
N GLN A 198 -2.16 11.23 -2.73
CA GLN A 198 -3.39 10.78 -3.40
C GLN A 198 -3.02 10.02 -4.69
N ALA A 199 -3.78 8.99 -5.04
CA ALA A 199 -3.49 8.14 -6.19
C ALA A 199 -3.37 8.91 -7.51
N ASP A 200 -4.20 9.94 -7.73
CA ASP A 200 -4.11 10.81 -8.91
C ASP A 200 -2.80 11.59 -8.99
N ASN A 201 -2.16 11.82 -7.85
CA ASN A 201 -0.86 12.47 -7.72
C ASN A 201 0.30 11.44 -7.68
N ALA A 202 0.07 10.16 -7.95
CA ALA A 202 1.16 9.18 -8.00
C ALA A 202 2.29 9.54 -9.00
N PRO A 203 2.06 10.16 -10.17
CA PRO A 203 3.16 10.46 -11.10
C PRO A 203 4.31 11.27 -10.51
N MET A 204 4.07 12.18 -9.55
CA MET A 204 5.17 12.99 -8.98
C MET A 204 6.15 12.18 -8.12
N ILE A 205 5.76 11.00 -7.60
CA ILE A 205 6.67 10.15 -6.81
C ILE A 205 7.72 9.42 -7.66
N GLU A 206 7.69 9.56 -8.99
CA GLU A 206 8.80 9.17 -9.87
C GLU A 206 10.11 9.90 -9.48
N ASN A 207 10.04 11.10 -8.91
CA ASN A 207 11.24 11.80 -8.47
C ASN A 207 11.73 11.37 -7.06
N ALA A 208 10.99 10.53 -6.34
CA ALA A 208 11.38 10.05 -5.02
C ALA A 208 12.35 8.85 -5.12
N PRO A 209 13.31 8.72 -4.20
CA PRO A 209 14.22 7.59 -4.21
C PRO A 209 13.51 6.41 -3.54
N ILE A 210 12.90 5.50 -4.33
CA ILE A 210 12.10 4.38 -3.84
C ILE A 210 12.88 3.08 -4.01
N SER A 211 13.38 2.52 -2.90
CA SER A 211 14.16 1.27 -2.92
C SER A 211 13.33 0.02 -2.66
N LEU A 212 12.18 0.19 -2.02
CA LEU A 212 11.23 -0.88 -1.73
C LEU A 212 9.83 -0.40 -2.05
N ALA A 213 9.08 -1.18 -2.82
CA ALA A 213 7.66 -0.99 -3.03
C ALA A 213 6.88 -2.22 -2.56
N ILE A 214 5.72 -2.01 -1.96
CA ILE A 214 4.88 -3.06 -1.42
C ILE A 214 3.44 -2.84 -1.87
N ASN A 215 2.86 -3.87 -2.49
CA ASN A 215 1.47 -3.95 -2.87
C ASN A 215 0.86 -5.25 -2.31
N VAL A 216 -0.25 -5.15 -1.58
CA VAL A 216 -0.94 -6.31 -0.99
C VAL A 216 -2.45 -6.16 -1.18
N HIS A 217 -3.00 -6.97 -2.09
CA HIS A 217 -4.43 -7.05 -2.44
C HIS A 217 -5.04 -5.76 -3.00
N SER A 218 -4.25 -4.78 -3.44
CA SER A 218 -4.77 -3.50 -3.96
C SER A 218 -4.67 -3.36 -5.48
N MET A 219 -3.59 -3.81 -6.14
CA MET A 219 -3.50 -3.72 -7.61
C MET A 219 -4.54 -4.58 -8.33
N GLN A 220 -5.07 -5.63 -7.70
CA GLN A 220 -6.18 -6.41 -8.26
C GLN A 220 -7.49 -5.63 -8.41
N GLU A 221 -7.59 -4.46 -7.78
CA GLU A 221 -8.77 -3.57 -7.77
C GLU A 221 -8.54 -2.32 -8.63
N MET A 222 -7.43 -2.27 -9.38
CA MET A 222 -7.06 -1.16 -10.24
C MET A 222 -7.21 -1.53 -11.71
N ASP A 223 -7.50 -0.54 -12.54
CA ASP A 223 -7.51 -0.73 -13.99
C ASP A 223 -6.08 -0.93 -14.52
N PRO A 224 -5.90 -1.72 -15.60
CA PRO A 224 -4.56 -2.00 -16.14
C PRO A 224 -3.68 -0.77 -16.41
N PRO A 225 -4.20 0.38 -16.94
CA PRO A 225 -3.38 1.58 -17.12
C PRO A 225 -2.82 2.16 -15.82
N VAL A 226 -3.58 2.07 -14.71
CA VAL A 226 -3.13 2.53 -13.39
C VAL A 226 -2.00 1.64 -12.88
N ILE A 227 -2.16 0.32 -13.01
CA ILE A 227 -1.11 -0.66 -12.67
C ILE A 227 0.16 -0.37 -13.47
N ALA A 228 0.03 -0.14 -14.77
CA ALA A 228 1.16 0.21 -15.63
C ALA A 228 1.83 1.53 -15.23
N GLY A 229 1.06 2.53 -14.81
CA GLY A 229 1.59 3.77 -14.25
C GLY A 229 2.49 3.55 -13.04
N TYR A 230 2.08 2.69 -12.10
CA TYR A 230 2.92 2.33 -10.96
C TYR A 230 4.19 1.59 -11.37
N PHE A 231 4.12 0.61 -12.28
CA PHE A 231 5.33 -0.07 -12.77
C PHE A 231 6.32 0.92 -13.41
N ARG A 232 5.84 1.86 -14.22
CA ARG A 232 6.68 2.94 -14.80
C ARG A 232 7.39 3.74 -13.71
N ILE A 233 6.64 4.24 -12.72
CA ILE A 233 7.20 4.97 -11.57
C ILE A 233 8.29 4.14 -10.89
N LEU A 234 8.00 2.88 -10.58
CA LEU A 234 8.94 2.00 -9.88
C LEU A 234 10.22 1.71 -10.66
N ARG A 235 10.17 1.71 -12.00
CA ARG A 235 11.33 1.50 -12.88
C ARG A 235 12.13 2.76 -13.13
N ALA A 236 11.49 3.92 -13.14
CA ALA A 236 12.09 5.21 -13.48
C ALA A 236 12.57 6.03 -12.26
N ASN A 237 12.19 5.64 -11.03
CA ASN A 237 12.43 6.46 -9.84
C ASN A 237 13.93 6.76 -9.54
N THR A 238 14.25 7.62 -8.57
CA THR A 238 15.64 8.06 -8.38
C THR A 238 16.54 7.10 -7.58
N ALA A 239 16.03 6.00 -7.01
CA ALA A 239 16.86 4.99 -6.35
C ALA A 239 17.62 4.11 -7.36
N ASP A 240 18.82 3.66 -6.97
CA ASP A 240 19.66 2.77 -7.80
C ASP A 240 18.95 1.46 -8.17
N ARG A 241 18.12 0.94 -7.26
CA ARG A 241 17.42 -0.32 -7.42
C ARG A 241 16.12 -0.34 -6.64
N THR A 242 15.07 -0.88 -7.26
CA THR A 242 13.75 -1.03 -6.65
C THR A 242 13.44 -2.51 -6.43
N LEU A 243 13.26 -2.91 -5.18
CA LEU A 243 12.67 -4.18 -4.81
C LEU A 243 11.14 -4.01 -4.77
N PHE A 244 10.39 -4.85 -5.48
CA PHE A 244 8.94 -4.80 -5.49
C PHE A 244 8.33 -6.10 -4.98
N TYR A 245 7.55 -6.00 -3.90
CA TYR A 245 6.69 -7.08 -3.42
C TYR A 245 5.25 -6.82 -3.85
N CYS A 246 4.68 -7.73 -4.63
CA CYS A 246 3.31 -7.65 -5.13
C CYS A 246 2.55 -8.92 -4.78
N CYS A 247 1.41 -8.81 -4.09
CA CYS A 247 0.59 -9.94 -3.67
C CYS A 247 -0.88 -9.70 -4.00
N ASN A 248 -1.41 -10.35 -5.04
CA ASN A 248 -2.75 -10.10 -5.58
C ASN A 248 -3.39 -11.39 -6.10
N LYS A 249 -4.71 -11.42 -6.28
CA LYS A 249 -5.38 -12.49 -7.01
C LYS A 249 -4.80 -12.62 -8.41
N ARG A 250 -4.65 -13.86 -8.89
CA ARG A 250 -4.21 -14.17 -10.24
C ARG A 250 -5.18 -13.65 -11.29
N VAL A 251 -6.47 -13.72 -11.00
CA VAL A 251 -7.54 -13.17 -11.84
C VAL A 251 -8.58 -12.53 -10.93
N LYS A 252 -8.96 -11.30 -11.24
CA LYS A 252 -10.06 -10.58 -10.59
C LYS A 252 -10.91 -9.92 -11.68
N GLU A 253 -12.16 -10.34 -11.76
CA GLU A 253 -13.17 -9.66 -12.58
C GLU A 253 -13.68 -8.44 -11.81
N LEU A 254 -13.66 -7.28 -12.47
CA LEU A 254 -14.19 -6.02 -11.97
C LEU A 254 -15.69 -5.91 -12.28
N VAL A 255 -16.35 -4.88 -11.75
CA VAL A 255 -17.81 -4.72 -11.84
C VAL A 255 -18.27 -4.52 -13.29
N ASP A 256 -17.45 -3.89 -14.11
CA ASP A 256 -17.67 -3.69 -15.55
C ASP A 256 -17.37 -4.92 -16.42
N GLY A 257 -16.94 -6.04 -15.82
CA GLY A 257 -16.58 -7.28 -16.51
C GLY A 257 -15.13 -7.34 -17.03
N SER A 258 -14.35 -6.26 -16.90
CA SER A 258 -12.92 -6.28 -17.18
C SER A 258 -12.18 -7.18 -16.19
N LYS A 259 -10.99 -7.68 -16.57
CA LYS A 259 -10.22 -8.63 -15.76
C LYS A 259 -8.82 -8.11 -15.49
N ALA A 260 -8.51 -7.88 -14.22
CA ALA A 260 -7.14 -7.71 -13.77
C ALA A 260 -6.50 -9.10 -13.62
N ARG A 261 -5.42 -9.36 -14.36
CA ARG A 261 -4.67 -10.62 -14.31
C ARG A 261 -3.24 -10.35 -13.85
N PHE A 262 -2.80 -11.07 -12.83
CA PHE A 262 -1.47 -10.88 -12.23
C PHE A 262 -0.32 -11.09 -13.22
N ASP A 263 -0.48 -12.09 -14.09
CA ASP A 263 0.50 -12.44 -15.13
C ASP A 263 0.54 -11.40 -16.26
N ASP A 264 -0.50 -10.55 -16.39
CA ASP A 264 -0.58 -9.47 -17.38
C ASP A 264 -0.05 -8.13 -16.84
N TYR A 265 0.37 -8.07 -15.57
CA TYR A 265 1.03 -6.86 -15.07
C TYR A 265 2.34 -6.63 -15.83
N PRO A 266 2.86 -5.38 -15.93
CA PRO A 266 4.08 -5.05 -16.68
C PRO A 266 5.41 -5.54 -16.06
N TRP A 267 5.46 -6.82 -15.71
CA TRP A 267 6.68 -7.54 -15.39
C TRP A 267 7.59 -7.55 -16.62
N HIS A 268 8.87 -7.30 -16.39
CA HIS A 268 9.88 -7.30 -17.44
C HIS A 268 10.63 -8.64 -17.44
N PRO A 269 11.02 -9.21 -18.59
CA PRO A 269 11.80 -10.44 -18.65
C PRO A 269 13.13 -10.37 -17.87
N ASP A 270 13.71 -9.18 -17.77
CA ASP A 270 14.95 -8.91 -17.03
C ASP A 270 14.73 -8.57 -15.54
N ASP A 271 13.50 -8.68 -15.02
CA ASP A 271 13.26 -8.57 -13.59
C ASP A 271 13.94 -9.74 -12.85
N GLN A 272 14.74 -9.46 -11.83
CA GLN A 272 15.32 -10.52 -11.01
C GLN A 272 14.29 -11.01 -10.00
N ILE A 273 13.62 -12.12 -10.34
CA ILE A 273 12.64 -12.79 -9.48
C ILE A 273 13.35 -13.48 -8.29
N LEU A 274 12.94 -13.13 -7.07
CA LEU A 274 13.40 -13.76 -5.83
C LEU A 274 12.36 -14.74 -5.28
N VAL A 275 11.07 -14.41 -5.44
CA VAL A 275 9.92 -15.24 -5.07
C VAL A 275 8.87 -15.07 -6.15
N ASP A 276 8.26 -16.15 -6.60
CA ASP A 276 7.08 -16.15 -7.47
C ASP A 276 6.27 -17.42 -7.27
N GLU A 277 5.28 -17.36 -6.37
CA GLU A 277 4.49 -18.53 -6.00
C GLU A 277 3.08 -18.18 -5.54
N ILE A 278 2.28 -19.20 -5.27
CA ILE A 278 0.96 -19.02 -4.66
C ILE A 278 1.14 -18.71 -3.16
N SER A 279 0.65 -17.56 -2.73
CA SER A 279 0.79 -17.10 -1.34
C SER A 279 0.01 -17.99 -0.37
N ALA A 280 0.71 -18.86 0.37
CA ALA A 280 0.10 -19.85 1.26
C ALA A 280 -0.83 -19.21 2.32
N TRP A 281 -0.45 -18.05 2.88
CA TRP A 281 -1.27 -17.33 3.87
C TRP A 281 -2.44 -16.56 3.26
N SER A 282 -2.42 -16.30 1.96
CA SER A 282 -3.57 -15.71 1.26
C SER A 282 -4.55 -16.78 0.77
N GLN A 283 -4.11 -18.03 0.64
CA GLN A 283 -4.99 -19.18 0.32
C GLN A 283 -5.81 -19.71 1.49
N MET A 284 -5.55 -19.24 2.70
CA MET A 284 -6.21 -19.73 3.91
C MET A 284 -6.81 -18.57 4.68
N PHE A 285 -7.99 -18.77 5.26
CA PHE A 285 -8.61 -17.86 6.22
C PHE A 285 -9.27 -18.67 7.34
N TYR A 286 -9.67 -18.00 8.42
CA TYR A 286 -10.37 -18.63 9.52
C TYR A 286 -11.67 -17.91 9.87
N SER A 287 -12.66 -18.68 10.34
CA SER A 287 -13.94 -18.21 10.89
C SER A 287 -13.97 -18.39 12.40
N LYS A 288 -14.91 -17.71 13.05
CA LYS A 288 -15.18 -17.90 14.50
C LYS A 288 -16.07 -19.11 14.78
N THR A 289 -16.62 -19.74 13.74
CA THR A 289 -17.52 -20.90 13.81
C THR A 289 -16.94 -22.07 13.01
N PRO A 290 -17.17 -23.32 13.43
CA PRO A 290 -16.77 -24.50 12.66
C PRO A 290 -17.43 -24.57 11.26
N PRO A 291 -16.72 -25.10 10.24
CA PRO A 291 -15.30 -25.46 10.25
C PRO A 291 -14.44 -24.19 10.38
N PHE A 292 -13.46 -24.20 11.28
CA PHE A 292 -12.73 -22.98 11.66
C PHE A 292 -11.73 -22.49 10.61
N TRP A 293 -11.14 -23.39 9.83
CA TRP A 293 -10.16 -23.06 8.82
C TRP A 293 -10.68 -23.41 7.44
N HIS A 294 -10.49 -22.48 6.52
CA HIS A 294 -10.98 -22.58 5.16
C HIS A 294 -9.83 -22.36 4.20
N ARG A 295 -9.78 -23.20 3.17
CA ARG A 295 -8.88 -22.99 2.04
C ARG A 295 -9.68 -22.40 0.89
N ARG A 296 -9.19 -21.31 0.33
CA ARG A 296 -9.67 -20.76 -0.93
C ARG A 296 -9.32 -21.76 -2.04
N LYS A 297 -10.34 -22.22 -2.79
CA LYS A 297 -10.21 -23.20 -3.87
C LYS A 297 -10.68 -22.57 -5.18
N GLY A 298 -10.12 -23.03 -6.31
CA GLY A 298 -10.44 -22.51 -7.65
C GLY A 298 -9.42 -21.47 -8.13
N GLY A 299 -9.15 -21.46 -9.44
CA GLY A 299 -8.14 -20.58 -10.06
C GLY A 299 -8.38 -19.10 -9.79
N ASP A 300 -9.65 -18.67 -9.79
CA ASP A 300 -10.05 -17.27 -9.58
C ASP A 300 -9.84 -16.78 -8.13
N TRP A 301 -9.60 -17.69 -7.20
CA TRP A 301 -9.30 -17.36 -5.80
C TRP A 301 -7.82 -17.46 -5.46
N ALA A 302 -6.99 -17.92 -6.40
CA ALA A 302 -5.56 -18.04 -6.19
C ALA A 302 -4.93 -16.65 -6.11
N THR A 303 -4.50 -16.23 -4.93
CA THR A 303 -3.54 -15.14 -4.74
C THR A 303 -2.11 -15.61 -5.00
N GLN A 304 -1.45 -14.92 -5.93
CA GLN A 304 -0.02 -15.04 -6.21
C GLN A 304 0.73 -13.92 -5.50
N HIS A 305 1.96 -14.18 -5.10
CA HIS A 305 2.87 -13.12 -4.70
C HIS A 305 4.20 -13.25 -5.41
N ARG A 306 4.76 -12.10 -5.75
CA ARG A 306 6.05 -11.98 -6.42
C ARG A 306 6.89 -10.96 -5.68
N LEU A 307 8.14 -11.34 -5.40
CA LEU A 307 9.18 -10.44 -4.92
C LEU A 307 10.25 -10.39 -5.98
N ALA A 308 10.50 -9.21 -6.56
CA ALA A 308 11.47 -9.06 -7.63
C ALA A 308 12.22 -7.74 -7.52
N TYR A 309 13.48 -7.74 -7.89
CA TYR A 309 14.15 -6.49 -8.24
C TYR A 309 13.77 -6.11 -9.66
N LEU A 310 13.20 -4.92 -9.82
CA LEU A 310 12.72 -4.47 -11.12
C LEU A 310 13.89 -4.00 -12.00
N HIS A 311 13.86 -4.41 -13.27
CA HIS A 311 14.67 -3.85 -14.32
C HIS A 311 14.45 -2.34 -14.42
N ARG A 312 15.54 -1.58 -14.43
CA ARG A 312 15.53 -0.12 -14.52
C ARG A 312 15.29 0.30 -15.95
N GLU A 313 14.31 1.16 -16.17
CA GLU A 313 14.16 1.86 -17.44
C GLU A 313 14.93 3.16 -17.34
N LYS A 314 15.69 3.52 -18.39
CA LYS A 314 16.31 4.85 -18.42
C LYS A 314 15.20 5.90 -18.37
N PRO A 315 15.36 6.99 -17.62
CA PRO A 315 14.38 8.07 -17.61
C PRO A 315 14.12 8.48 -19.06
N PHE A 316 12.85 8.49 -19.46
CA PHE A 316 12.47 8.94 -20.78
C PHE A 316 12.82 10.44 -20.83
N SER A 317 13.92 10.79 -21.49
CA SER A 317 14.26 12.19 -21.72
C SER A 317 13.21 12.74 -22.69
N PHE A 318 12.19 13.42 -22.16
CA PHE A 318 11.33 14.23 -23.02
C PHE A 318 12.22 15.25 -23.74
N PRO A 319 12.16 15.35 -25.08
CA PRO A 319 12.72 16.50 -25.76
C PRO A 319 11.97 17.71 -25.23
N LEU A 320 12.67 18.59 -24.52
CA LEU A 320 12.19 19.93 -24.18
C LEU A 320 12.15 20.77 -25.47
N GLU A 321 11.30 20.42 -26.44
CA GLU A 321 10.89 21.34 -27.51
C GLU A 321 9.64 22.09 -27.08
N CYS A 322 9.83 23.03 -26.15
CA CYS A 322 8.89 24.12 -26.00
C CYS A 322 9.11 25.09 -27.18
N LYS A 323 8.56 24.75 -28.36
CA LYS A 323 8.42 25.73 -29.44
C LYS A 323 7.45 26.81 -28.96
N LYS A 324 8.01 27.94 -28.53
CA LYS A 324 7.30 29.22 -28.47
C LYS A 324 6.83 29.52 -29.89
N SER A 325 5.57 29.19 -30.18
CA SER A 325 4.84 29.75 -31.31
C SER A 325 4.60 31.22 -30.99
N THR A 326 5.45 32.11 -31.52
CA THR A 326 5.15 33.53 -31.61
C THR A 326 4.09 33.70 -32.69
N HIS A 327 2.82 33.74 -32.29
CA HIS A 327 1.77 34.39 -33.07
C HIS A 327 1.83 35.90 -32.80
N ASN A 328 2.71 36.57 -33.54
CA ASN A 328 2.52 37.94 -33.98
C ASN A 328 2.59 37.86 -35.49
N ASP A 329 1.45 37.99 -36.16
CA ASP A 329 1.28 38.59 -37.48
C ASP A 329 -0.14 38.27 -37.94
N LEU A 330 -1.02 39.29 -37.85
CA LEU A 330 -2.13 39.58 -38.77
C LEU A 330 -2.90 40.80 -38.23
N ILE A 331 -2.29 41.98 -38.39
CA ILE A 331 -3.02 43.21 -38.69
C ILE A 331 -2.35 43.78 -39.94
N GLN A 332 -2.95 43.52 -41.10
CA GLN A 332 -3.08 44.45 -42.23
C GLN A 332 -4.09 43.91 -43.22
#